data_AF-A0A502MEN6-F1
#
_entry.id   AF-A0A502MEN6-F1
#
_cell.length_a   1.000
_cell.length_b   1.000
_cell.length_c   1.000
_cell.angle_alpha   90.00
_cell.angle_beta   90.00
_cell.angle_gamma   90.00
#
_symmetry.space_group_name_H-M   'P 1'
#
loop_
_entity.id
_entity.type
_entity.pdbx_description
1 polymer ?
#
loop_
_entity_poly.entity_id
_entity_poly.type
_entity_poly.pdbx_seq_one_letter_code
_entity_poly.pdbx_strand_id
1 'polypeptide(L)'
;MSNTGIQVLAPGQFTRQPTPVVAPDGVRQYAVAQDAEVLATTEALKFQDALPEVAALSLAGVVAKLEVIVGADRDIDDPTDFPWPHLASVLRDLKAIAGGLPPHELGRSTTRADVARHLKQAIQLVEAVGTEEASGHARQNATPFAETSVFPKPAEIPAEFRGSSRRRSA
;
A
#
# COMPACT_ATOMS: atom_id res chain seq x y z
N MET A 1 -23.55 101.63 1.16
CA MET A 1 -24.31 101.49 -0.10
C MET A 1 -23.30 101.50 -1.22
N SER A 2 -23.10 100.35 -1.88
CA SER A 2 -22.63 100.18 -3.27
C SER A 2 -22.57 98.68 -3.51
N ASN A 3 -23.48 98.23 -4.37
CA ASN A 3 -23.71 96.86 -4.76
C ASN A 3 -22.69 96.48 -5.84
N THR A 4 -22.06 95.32 -5.79
CA THR A 4 -21.37 94.76 -6.98
C THR A 4 -21.61 93.26 -7.01
N GLY A 5 -22.23 92.84 -8.11
CA GLY A 5 -23.00 91.61 -8.23
C GLY A 5 -22.20 90.33 -8.20
N ILE A 6 -22.89 89.29 -7.75
CA ILE A 6 -22.50 87.89 -7.89
C ILE A 6 -22.35 87.58 -9.38
N GLN A 7 -21.14 87.18 -9.79
CA GLN A 7 -20.95 86.59 -11.11
C GLN A 7 -21.52 85.18 -11.11
N VAL A 8 -22.59 85.01 -11.87
CA VAL A 8 -23.14 83.72 -12.29
C VAL A 8 -22.10 83.02 -13.16
N LEU A 9 -21.46 81.98 -12.64
CA LEU A 9 -20.73 81.01 -13.45
C LEU A 9 -21.74 79.99 -13.99
N ALA A 10 -21.91 80.02 -15.31
CA ALA A 10 -22.67 79.10 -16.14
C ALA A 10 -22.29 77.61 -15.89
N PRO A 11 -23.14 76.64 -16.25
CA PRO A 11 -22.92 75.22 -15.98
C PRO A 11 -21.80 74.69 -16.89
N GLY A 12 -20.56 74.86 -16.46
CA GLY A 12 -19.42 74.13 -16.98
C GLY A 12 -19.50 72.69 -16.48
N GLN A 13 -19.92 71.77 -17.34
CA GLN A 13 -19.79 70.33 -17.10
C GLN A 13 -18.33 70.02 -16.76
N PHE A 14 -18.03 69.83 -15.48
CA PHE A 14 -16.86 69.05 -15.08
C PHE A 14 -17.18 67.59 -15.38
N THR A 15 -17.01 67.19 -16.63
CA THR A 15 -16.76 65.79 -16.95
C THR A 15 -15.39 65.45 -16.37
N ARG A 16 -15.35 65.19 -15.06
CA ARG A 16 -14.27 64.43 -14.45
C ARG A 16 -14.47 63.00 -14.94
N GLN A 17 -14.12 62.77 -16.20
CA GLN A 17 -13.84 61.44 -16.73
C GLN A 17 -12.95 60.78 -15.69
N PRO A 18 -13.38 59.67 -15.06
CA PRO A 18 -12.47 58.89 -14.25
C PRO A 18 -11.36 58.49 -15.21
N THR A 19 -10.18 59.10 -15.06
CA THR A 19 -8.97 58.58 -15.70
C THR A 19 -8.94 57.11 -15.34
N PRO A 20 -8.98 56.18 -16.31
CA PRO A 20 -8.85 54.77 -15.99
C PRO A 20 -7.52 54.67 -15.25
N VAL A 21 -7.54 54.20 -14.01
CA VAL A 21 -6.32 53.82 -13.31
C VAL A 21 -5.80 52.62 -14.09
N VAL A 22 -5.04 52.93 -15.12
CA VAL A 22 -4.30 51.99 -15.93
C VAL A 22 -3.33 51.37 -14.96
N ALA A 23 -3.68 50.20 -14.41
CA ALA A 23 -2.78 49.41 -13.57
C ALA A 23 -1.41 49.38 -14.27
N PRO A 24 -0.30 49.54 -13.54
CA PRO A 24 1.03 49.55 -14.17
C PRO A 24 1.18 48.30 -15.02
N ASP A 25 1.78 48.40 -16.20
CA ASP A 25 1.74 47.31 -17.20
C ASP A 25 2.24 45.97 -16.66
N GLY A 26 3.15 45.99 -15.67
CA GLY A 26 3.57 44.80 -14.94
C GLY A 26 2.46 44.07 -14.17
N VAL A 27 1.48 44.79 -13.59
CA VAL A 27 0.32 44.18 -12.90
C VAL A 27 -0.63 43.52 -13.90
N ARG A 28 -0.83 44.13 -15.08
CA ARG A 28 -1.61 43.51 -16.16
C ARG A 28 -0.91 42.29 -16.74
N GLN A 29 0.40 42.37 -16.99
CA GLN A 29 1.19 41.24 -17.49
C GLN A 29 1.23 40.09 -16.49
N TYR A 30 1.36 40.40 -15.20
CA TYR A 30 1.28 39.41 -14.12
C TYR A 30 -0.09 38.71 -14.09
N ALA A 31 -1.19 39.46 -14.18
CA ALA A 31 -2.53 38.89 -14.22
C ALA A 31 -2.72 37.95 -15.43
N VAL A 32 -2.23 38.35 -16.61
CA VAL A 32 -2.26 37.50 -17.81
C VAL A 32 -1.42 36.24 -17.65
N ALA A 33 -0.23 36.35 -17.04
CA ALA A 33 0.63 35.19 -16.78
C ALA A 33 -0.01 34.22 -15.77
N GLN A 34 -0.64 34.75 -14.73
CA GLN A 34 -1.38 33.98 -13.74
C GLN A 34 -2.56 33.24 -14.37
N ASP A 35 -3.36 33.92 -15.21
CA ASP A 35 -4.47 33.29 -15.91
C ASP A 35 -3.98 32.18 -16.87
N ALA A 36 -2.85 32.41 -17.55
CA ALA A 36 -2.24 31.41 -18.43
C ALA A 36 -1.73 30.18 -17.66
N GLU A 37 -1.16 30.37 -16.46
CA GLU A 37 -0.71 29.28 -15.59
C GLU A 37 -1.89 28.43 -15.10
N VAL A 38 -2.97 29.08 -14.63
CA VAL A 38 -4.18 28.39 -14.19
C VAL A 38 -4.82 27.60 -15.35
N LEU A 39 -4.83 28.17 -16.55
CA LEU A 39 -5.36 27.49 -17.73
C LEU A 39 -4.50 26.27 -18.10
N ALA A 40 -3.17 26.42 -18.15
CA ALA A 40 -2.25 25.33 -18.50
C ALA A 40 -2.33 24.18 -17.49
N THR A 41 -2.37 24.48 -16.19
CA THR A 41 -2.51 23.47 -15.13
C THR A 41 -3.86 22.76 -15.20
N THR A 42 -4.93 23.50 -15.46
CA THR A 42 -6.28 22.93 -15.63
C THR A 42 -6.36 22.02 -16.85
N GLU A 43 -5.78 22.42 -17.98
CA GLU A 43 -5.75 21.59 -19.19
C GLU A 43 -4.91 20.32 -19.01
N ALA A 44 -3.76 20.43 -18.33
CA ALA A 44 -2.95 19.28 -17.99
C ALA A 44 -3.72 18.28 -17.11
N LEU A 45 -4.45 18.76 -16.10
CA LEU A 45 -5.27 17.92 -15.23
C LEU A 45 -6.40 17.22 -16.01
N LYS A 46 -7.12 17.96 -16.86
CA LYS A 46 -8.15 17.38 -17.75
C LYS A 46 -7.59 16.30 -18.67
N PHE A 47 -6.38 16.51 -19.19
CA PHE A 47 -5.72 15.50 -20.02
C PHE A 47 -5.43 14.23 -19.21
N GLN A 48 -4.92 14.37 -17.98
CA GLN A 48 -4.66 13.24 -17.09
C GLN A 48 -5.96 12.47 -16.75
N ASP A 49 -7.06 13.18 -16.51
CA ASP A 49 -8.37 12.58 -16.26
C ASP A 49 -8.90 11.81 -17.48
N ALA A 50 -8.59 12.27 -18.69
CA ALA A 50 -9.01 11.63 -19.94
C ALA A 50 -8.08 10.49 -20.41
N LEU A 51 -6.88 10.35 -19.84
CA LEU A 51 -5.92 9.31 -20.23
C LEU A 51 -6.47 7.87 -20.24
N PRO A 52 -7.35 7.45 -19.33
CA PRO A 52 -7.95 6.12 -19.37
C PRO A 52 -8.72 5.82 -20.67
N GLU A 53 -9.24 6.85 -21.34
CA GLU A 53 -10.04 6.72 -22.57
C GLU A 53 -9.19 6.62 -23.83
N VAL A 54 -7.96 7.13 -23.80
CA VAL A 54 -7.04 7.16 -24.95
C VAL A 54 -6.33 5.82 -25.08
N ALA A 55 -6.50 5.07 -26.17
CA ALA A 55 -5.81 3.79 -26.34
C ALA A 55 -4.30 3.95 -26.61
N ALA A 56 -3.45 3.21 -25.92
CA ALA A 56 -2.03 3.10 -26.28
C ALA A 56 -1.83 2.04 -27.37
N LEU A 57 -1.33 2.47 -28.52
CA LEU A 57 -1.10 1.60 -29.69
C LEU A 57 0.28 0.92 -29.69
N SER A 58 1.11 1.20 -28.69
CA SER A 58 2.47 0.69 -28.59
C SER A 58 2.89 0.52 -27.13
N LEU A 59 3.93 -0.30 -26.90
CA LEU A 59 4.51 -0.46 -25.55
C LEU A 59 5.06 0.86 -25.01
N ALA A 60 5.62 1.72 -25.87
CA ALA A 60 6.05 3.05 -25.47
C ALA A 60 4.87 3.91 -24.99
N GLY A 61 3.71 3.83 -25.64
CA GLY A 61 2.49 4.50 -25.18
C GLY A 61 1.98 3.96 -23.83
N VAL A 62 2.12 2.65 -23.60
CA VAL A 62 1.80 2.04 -22.30
C VAL A 62 2.75 2.54 -21.21
N VAL A 63 4.06 2.61 -21.49
CA VAL A 63 5.05 3.17 -20.56
C VAL A 63 4.72 4.62 -20.25
N ALA A 64 4.40 5.43 -21.26
CA ALA A 64 4.01 6.83 -21.05
C ALA A 64 2.79 6.97 -20.12
N LYS A 65 1.76 6.12 -20.26
CA LYS A 65 0.63 6.10 -19.32
C LYS A 65 1.06 5.76 -17.90
N LEU A 66 1.93 4.76 -17.73
CA LEU A 66 2.44 4.36 -16.43
C LEU A 66 3.29 5.45 -15.77
N GLU A 67 4.11 6.16 -16.55
CA GLU A 67 4.88 7.30 -16.06
C GLU A 67 3.98 8.42 -15.54
N VAL A 68 2.86 8.71 -16.22
CA VAL A 68 1.88 9.70 -15.74
C VAL A 68 1.23 9.24 -14.44
N ILE A 69 0.82 7.96 -14.34
CA ILE A 69 0.22 7.41 -13.11
C ILE A 69 1.21 7.52 -11.94
N VAL A 70 2.46 7.08 -12.12
CA VAL A 70 3.50 7.14 -11.07
C VAL A 70 3.86 8.58 -10.72
N GLY A 71 3.82 9.49 -11.70
CA GLY A 71 4.02 10.92 -11.48
C GLY A 71 2.93 11.54 -10.60
N ALA A 72 1.68 11.18 -10.83
CA ALA A 72 0.53 11.67 -10.06
C ALA A 72 0.40 11.02 -8.67
N ASP A 73 0.76 9.73 -8.53
CA ASP A 73 0.64 8.95 -7.28
C ASP A 73 1.54 9.48 -6.13
N ARG A 74 2.57 10.28 -6.45
CA ARG A 74 3.48 10.87 -5.46
C ARG A 74 2.81 11.91 -4.55
N ASP A 75 1.65 12.41 -4.94
CA ASP A 75 0.90 13.44 -4.21
C ASP A 75 -0.44 12.89 -3.65
N ILE A 76 -0.66 11.56 -3.66
CA ILE A 76 -1.89 10.96 -3.15
C ILE A 76 -1.83 10.80 -1.61
N ASP A 77 -2.56 11.66 -0.92
CA ASP A 77 -2.74 11.61 0.54
C ASP A 77 -3.83 10.58 0.96
N ASP A 78 -4.81 10.29 0.10
CA ASP A 78 -5.90 9.35 0.37
C ASP A 78 -5.74 8.04 -0.43
N PRO A 79 -5.51 6.89 0.24
CA PRO A 79 -5.36 5.60 -0.45
C PRO A 79 -6.63 5.14 -1.19
N THR A 80 -7.77 5.81 -1.02
CA THR A 80 -8.99 5.54 -1.79
C THR A 80 -9.00 6.19 -3.17
N ASP A 81 -8.15 7.19 -3.42
CA ASP A 81 -7.96 7.85 -4.74
C ASP A 81 -7.06 7.04 -5.68
N PHE A 82 -6.97 5.73 -5.45
CA PHE A 82 -6.13 4.85 -6.24
C PHE A 82 -6.58 4.86 -7.72
N PRO A 83 -5.64 4.94 -8.70
CA PRO A 83 -5.94 5.21 -10.11
C PRO A 83 -6.43 3.96 -10.87
N TRP A 84 -7.50 3.33 -10.38
CA TRP A 84 -8.10 2.13 -10.96
C TRP A 84 -8.50 2.29 -12.44
N PRO A 85 -9.11 3.41 -12.88
CA PRO A 85 -9.45 3.60 -14.29
C PRO A 85 -8.21 3.59 -15.19
N HIS A 86 -7.12 4.25 -14.76
CA HIS A 86 -5.86 4.32 -15.52
C HIS A 86 -5.19 2.95 -15.61
N LEU A 87 -5.14 2.19 -14.51
CA LEU A 87 -4.60 0.83 -14.49
C LEU A 87 -5.42 -0.13 -15.36
N ALA A 88 -6.75 -0.02 -15.32
CA ALA A 88 -7.63 -0.82 -16.18
C ALA A 88 -7.39 -0.52 -17.68
N SER A 89 -7.14 0.75 -18.01
CA SER A 89 -6.79 1.18 -19.38
C SER A 89 -5.44 0.61 -19.82
N VAL A 90 -4.41 0.71 -18.99
CA VAL A 90 -3.08 0.10 -19.27
C VAL A 90 -3.20 -1.41 -19.48
N LEU A 91 -3.97 -2.11 -18.65
CA LEU A 91 -4.18 -3.55 -18.79
C LEU A 91 -4.89 -3.89 -20.12
N ARG A 92 -5.86 -3.07 -20.54
CA ARG A 92 -6.56 -3.22 -21.82
C ARG A 92 -5.58 -3.09 -22.98
N ASP A 93 -4.74 -2.05 -22.96
CA ASP A 93 -3.76 -1.78 -24.02
C ASP A 93 -2.71 -2.88 -24.09
N LEU A 94 -2.19 -3.34 -22.95
CA LEU A 94 -1.27 -4.47 -22.88
C LEU A 94 -1.86 -5.73 -23.48
N LYS A 95 -3.13 -6.03 -23.19
CA LYS A 95 -3.83 -7.18 -23.80
C LYS A 95 -4.03 -7.02 -25.30
N ALA A 96 -4.23 -5.79 -25.78
CA ALA A 96 -4.32 -5.51 -27.22
C ALA A 96 -2.98 -5.72 -27.94
N ILE A 97 -1.86 -5.39 -27.28
CA ILE A 97 -0.51 -5.50 -27.85
C ILE A 97 0.06 -6.92 -27.72
N ALA A 98 0.02 -7.49 -26.52
CA ALA A 98 0.66 -8.77 -26.20
C ALA A 98 -0.30 -9.98 -26.29
N GLY A 99 -1.60 -9.73 -26.50
CA GLY A 99 -2.64 -10.75 -26.38
C GLY A 99 -3.09 -10.96 -24.93
N GLY A 100 -4.19 -11.69 -24.76
CA GLY A 100 -4.65 -12.12 -23.44
C GLY A 100 -3.78 -13.24 -22.89
N LEU A 101 -3.49 -13.20 -21.59
CA LEU A 101 -2.96 -14.37 -20.91
C LEU A 101 -4.02 -15.49 -20.93
N PRO A 102 -3.62 -16.77 -21.06
CA PRO A 102 -4.54 -17.87 -20.83
C PRO A 102 -5.13 -17.72 -19.41
N PRO A 103 -6.36 -18.21 -19.17
CA PRO A 103 -6.92 -18.23 -17.83
C PRO A 103 -5.88 -18.80 -16.88
N HIS A 104 -5.41 -17.97 -15.95
CA HIS A 104 -4.47 -18.44 -14.95
C HIS A 104 -5.27 -19.35 -14.03
N GLU A 105 -5.25 -20.66 -14.31
CA GLU A 105 -5.56 -21.66 -13.31
C GLU A 105 -4.42 -21.64 -12.30
N LEU A 106 -4.40 -20.60 -11.47
CA LEU A 106 -3.71 -20.66 -10.19
C LEU A 106 -4.31 -21.90 -9.53
N GLY A 107 -3.54 -22.98 -9.45
CA GLY A 107 -4.05 -24.31 -9.14
C GLY A 107 -4.83 -24.26 -7.83
N ARG A 108 -6.14 -24.01 -7.90
CA ARG A 108 -7.00 -23.94 -6.71
C ARG A 108 -6.96 -25.27 -5.99
N SER A 109 -6.68 -26.34 -6.73
CA SER A 109 -6.32 -27.65 -6.21
C SER A 109 -5.13 -27.59 -5.25
N THR A 110 -4.01 -26.99 -5.66
CA THR A 110 -2.80 -26.82 -4.85
C THR A 110 -3.07 -25.97 -3.61
N THR A 111 -3.70 -24.80 -3.76
CA THR A 111 -4.04 -23.95 -2.62
C THR A 111 -5.02 -24.63 -1.66
N ARG A 112 -6.02 -25.34 -2.17
CA ARG A 112 -6.97 -26.10 -1.33
C ARG A 112 -6.30 -27.29 -0.64
N ALA A 113 -5.38 -27.97 -1.31
CA ALA A 113 -4.62 -29.06 -0.73
C ALA A 113 -3.72 -28.56 0.40
N ASP A 114 -3.10 -27.39 0.22
CA ASP A 114 -2.29 -26.77 1.27
C ASP A 114 -3.16 -26.29 2.43
N VAL A 115 -4.30 -25.65 2.18
CA VAL A 115 -5.25 -25.28 3.25
C VAL A 115 -5.72 -26.52 4.02
N ALA A 116 -6.09 -27.61 3.33
CA ALA A 116 -6.52 -28.85 3.97
C ALA A 116 -5.40 -29.47 4.82
N ARG A 117 -4.15 -29.43 4.34
CA ARG A 117 -2.98 -29.92 5.07
C ARG A 117 -2.74 -29.13 6.35
N HIS A 118 -2.73 -27.81 6.27
CA HIS A 118 -2.50 -26.94 7.43
C HIS A 118 -3.66 -27.03 8.43
N LEU A 119 -4.90 -27.15 7.95
CA LEU A 119 -6.06 -27.37 8.83
C LEU A 119 -5.93 -28.69 9.59
N LYS A 120 -5.54 -29.78 8.92
CA LYS A 120 -5.29 -31.08 9.57
C LYS A 120 -4.19 -30.98 10.63
N GLN A 121 -3.09 -30.29 10.33
CA GLN A 121 -2.00 -30.09 11.29
C GLN A 121 -2.46 -29.26 12.49
N ALA A 122 -3.25 -28.21 12.29
CA ALA A 122 -3.79 -27.39 13.36
C ALA A 122 -4.71 -28.20 14.30
N ILE A 123 -5.59 -29.04 13.74
CA ILE A 123 -6.45 -29.94 14.53
C ILE A 123 -5.60 -30.88 15.40
N GLN A 124 -4.56 -31.49 14.83
CA GLN A 124 -3.66 -32.38 15.57
C GLN A 124 -2.93 -31.66 16.71
N LEU A 125 -2.52 -30.41 16.50
CA LEU A 125 -1.87 -29.61 17.54
C LEU A 125 -2.84 -29.26 18.67
N VAL A 126 -4.08 -28.89 18.36
CA VAL A 126 -5.12 -28.59 19.36
C VAL A 126 -5.46 -29.84 20.17
N GLU A 127 -5.60 -30.99 19.51
CA GLU A 127 -5.84 -32.28 20.17
C GLU A 127 -4.67 -32.66 21.09
N ALA A 128 -3.43 -32.51 20.62
CA ALA A 128 -2.24 -32.80 21.42
C ALA A 128 -2.16 -31.93 22.68
N VAL A 129 -2.43 -30.62 22.57
CA VAL A 129 -2.45 -29.71 23.72
C VAL A 129 -3.54 -30.11 24.72
N GLY A 130 -4.74 -30.46 24.26
CA GLY A 130 -5.82 -30.94 25.14
C GLY A 130 -5.49 -32.25 25.87
N THR A 131 -4.71 -33.14 25.24
CA THR A 131 -4.26 -34.39 25.88
C THR A 131 -3.12 -34.20 26.89
N GLU A 132 -2.26 -33.21 26.65
CA GLU A 132 -1.17 -32.84 27.56
C GLU A 132 -1.71 -32.11 28.81
N GLU A 133 -2.73 -31.25 28.68
CA GLU A 133 -3.38 -30.59 29.81
C GLU A 133 -4.09 -31.58 30.76
N ALA A 134 -4.69 -32.64 30.21
CA ALA A 134 -5.30 -33.73 30.99
C ALA A 134 -4.26 -34.61 31.71
N SER A 135 -3.09 -34.81 31.10
CA SER A 135 -1.99 -35.63 31.66
C SER A 135 -1.15 -34.87 32.69
N GLY A 136 -1.03 -33.54 32.56
CA GLY A 136 -0.34 -32.67 33.52
C GLY A 136 -1.06 -32.55 34.87
N HIS A 137 -2.39 -32.51 34.87
CA HIS A 137 -3.20 -32.48 36.10
C HIS A 137 -3.21 -33.82 36.85
N ALA A 138 -3.05 -34.96 36.16
CA ALA A 138 -2.97 -36.27 36.81
C ALA A 138 -1.61 -36.51 37.50
N ARG A 139 -0.53 -35.91 36.97
CA ARG A 139 0.83 -36.05 37.56
C ARG A 139 1.04 -35.22 38.82
N GLN A 140 0.30 -34.13 39.02
CA GLN A 140 0.39 -33.32 40.24
C GLN A 140 -0.38 -33.92 41.43
N ASN A 141 -1.25 -34.90 41.20
CA ASN A 141 -2.13 -35.47 42.22
C ASN A 141 -1.70 -36.87 42.71
N ALA A 142 -0.54 -37.37 42.26
CA ALA A 142 -0.02 -38.67 42.65
C ALA A 142 1.35 -38.54 43.36
N THR A 143 1.36 -37.91 44.52
CA THR A 143 2.40 -38.15 45.54
C THR A 143 1.81 -39.04 46.64
N PRO A 144 2.02 -40.36 46.64
CA PRO A 144 2.01 -41.12 47.86
C PRO A 144 3.40 -41.04 48.47
N PHE A 145 3.45 -40.31 49.57
CA PHE A 145 4.49 -40.32 50.59
C PHE A 145 4.80 -41.79 50.96
N ALA A 146 5.98 -42.29 50.60
CA ALA A 146 6.52 -43.53 51.15
C ALA A 146 7.89 -43.22 51.77
N GLU A 147 7.84 -43.03 53.08
CA GLU A 147 8.96 -42.85 53.98
C GLU A 147 9.88 -44.08 54.05
N THR A 148 11.18 -43.80 54.04
CA THR A 148 12.25 -44.39 54.88
C THR A 148 12.48 -45.91 54.96
N SER A 149 13.70 -46.35 54.63
CA SER A 149 14.55 -47.29 55.42
C SER A 149 15.81 -47.63 54.58
N VAL A 150 16.96 -46.96 54.78
CA VAL A 150 18.11 -47.34 55.65
C VAL A 150 18.79 -48.67 55.26
N PHE A 151 19.93 -48.60 54.55
CA PHE A 151 21.24 -49.21 54.88
C PHE A 151 22.27 -49.07 53.73
N PRO A 152 23.59 -49.27 53.94
CA PRO A 152 24.61 -48.33 53.50
C PRO A 152 25.35 -48.78 52.24
N LYS A 153 26.07 -47.84 51.66
CA LYS A 153 26.97 -48.01 50.51
C LYS A 153 28.09 -49.03 50.81
N PRO A 154 28.30 -50.07 49.98
CA PRO A 154 29.59 -50.74 49.90
C PRO A 154 30.42 -50.17 48.74
N ALA A 155 31.73 -50.26 48.93
CA ALA A 155 32.78 -49.52 48.25
C ALA A 155 32.99 -49.87 46.76
N GLU A 156 33.52 -48.88 46.03
CA GLU A 156 34.13 -49.06 44.71
C GLU A 156 35.36 -49.97 44.79
N ILE A 157 35.48 -50.92 43.87
CA ILE A 157 36.76 -51.51 43.47
C ILE A 157 36.91 -51.29 41.95
N PRO A 158 38.00 -50.64 41.50
CA PRO A 158 38.23 -50.37 40.09
C PRO A 158 38.99 -51.50 39.39
N ALA A 159 39.02 -51.37 38.06
CA ALA A 159 40.00 -51.92 37.12
C ALA A 159 39.84 -53.38 36.65
N GLU A 160 39.50 -53.46 35.36
CA GLU A 160 40.16 -54.28 34.35
C GLU A 160 39.64 -55.69 34.04
N PHE A 161 39.65 -55.93 32.72
CA PHE A 161 39.77 -57.21 32.05
C PHE A 161 38.50 -58.06 31.95
N ARG A 162 37.89 -58.06 30.75
CA ARG A 162 38.22 -59.05 29.71
C ARG A 162 37.34 -58.84 28.47
N GLY A 163 38.00 -58.50 27.37
CA GLY A 163 37.35 -58.30 26.08
C GLY A 163 36.96 -59.59 25.35
N SER A 164 36.29 -59.35 24.22
CA SER A 164 36.19 -60.17 23.01
C SER A 164 35.68 -61.60 23.15
N SER A 165 34.42 -61.80 22.73
CA SER A 165 33.97 -63.11 22.24
C SER A 165 33.48 -63.03 20.79
N ARG A 166 34.44 -63.32 19.91
CA ARG A 166 34.38 -64.23 18.75
C ARG A 166 33.18 -64.14 17.78
N ARG A 167 33.55 -63.71 16.57
CA ARG A 167 33.25 -64.31 15.25
C ARG A 167 32.50 -65.66 15.31
N ARG A 168 31.47 -65.80 14.46
CA ARG A 168 31.28 -67.00 13.65
C ARG A 168 30.62 -66.63 12.31
N SER A 169 31.33 -67.04 11.26
CA SER A 169 30.98 -67.07 9.85
C SER A 169 29.99 -68.20 9.54
N ALA A 170 29.11 -67.97 8.57
CA ALA A 170 28.90 -68.80 7.39
C ALA A 170 28.19 -67.94 6.34
#